data_AF-A0A401T8X7-F1
#
_entry.id   AF-A0A401T8X7-F1
#
_cell.length_a   1.000
_cell.length_b   1.000
_cell.length_c   1.000
_cell.angle_alpha   90.00
_cell.angle_beta   90.00
_cell.angle_gamma   90.00
#
_symmetry.space_group_name_H-M   'P 1'
#
loop_
_entity.id
_entity.type
_entity.pdbx_description
1 polymer ?
#
loop_
_entity_poly.entity_id
_entity_poly.type
_entity_poly.pdbx_seq_one_letter_code
_entity_poly.pdbx_strand_id
1 'polypeptide(L)'
;MGGVETAEAPASEDQETKNGLVQFLDWCEQSGLLLSSKVFVSREGTVADYGLVAKDEIEEGELLFSVPRSAVLSQHTTTISDLLKK
;
A
#
# COMPACT_ATOMS: atom_id res chain seq x y z
N MET A 1 -39.77 11.66 -26.62
CA MET A 1 -39.85 10.69 -25.52
C MET A 1 -38.43 10.23 -25.26
N GLY A 2 -37.85 10.74 -24.18
CA GLY A 2 -36.43 10.59 -23.87
C GLY A 2 -36.07 9.14 -23.57
N GLY A 3 -34.95 8.70 -24.12
CA GLY A 3 -34.29 7.48 -23.67
C GLY A 3 -33.83 7.67 -22.24
N VAL A 4 -34.15 6.70 -21.40
CA VAL A 4 -33.56 6.61 -20.06
C VAL A 4 -32.22 5.91 -20.28
N GLU A 5 -31.16 6.69 -20.40
CA GLU A 5 -29.81 6.17 -20.16
C GLU A 5 -29.76 5.89 -18.66
N THR A 6 -29.96 4.62 -18.32
CA THR A 6 -29.72 4.14 -16.97
C THR A 6 -28.21 4.16 -16.80
N ALA A 7 -27.71 5.20 -16.13
CA ALA A 7 -26.30 5.33 -15.79
C ALA A 7 -25.87 4.06 -15.04
N GLU A 8 -24.92 3.36 -15.63
CA GLU A 8 -24.20 2.24 -15.04
C GLU A 8 -23.50 2.75 -13.77
N ALA A 9 -23.83 2.16 -12.62
CA ALA A 9 -23.21 2.50 -11.36
C ALA A 9 -21.76 1.95 -11.35
N PRO A 10 -20.71 2.77 -11.11
CA PRO A 10 -19.36 2.26 -10.94
C PRO A 10 -19.22 1.73 -9.51
N ALA A 11 -19.58 0.46 -9.31
CA ALA A 11 -19.41 -0.22 -8.03
C ALA A 11 -18.77 -1.59 -8.27
N SER A 12 -17.44 -1.66 -8.31
CA SER A 12 -16.71 -2.92 -8.10
C SER A 12 -15.20 -2.73 -7.89
N GLU A 13 -14.51 -1.92 -8.69
CA GLU A 13 -13.03 -1.84 -8.62
C GLU A 13 -12.48 -1.15 -7.35
N ASP A 14 -13.17 -0.14 -6.82
CA ASP A 14 -12.72 0.60 -5.64
C ASP A 14 -12.75 -0.21 -4.34
N GLN A 15 -13.66 -1.19 -4.22
CA GLN A 15 -13.83 -1.97 -2.99
C GLN A 15 -12.77 -3.07 -2.84
N GLU A 16 -12.45 -3.80 -3.91
CA GLU A 16 -11.39 -4.82 -3.88
C GLU A 16 -10.01 -4.20 -3.67
N THR A 17 -9.78 -3.04 -4.30
CA THR A 17 -8.59 -2.21 -4.13
C THR A 17 -8.41 -1.77 -2.68
N LYS A 18 -9.48 -1.26 -2.05
CA LYS A 18 -9.47 -0.88 -0.63
C LYS A 18 -9.21 -2.07 0.29
N ASN A 19 -9.77 -3.24 -0.03
CA ASN A 19 -9.53 -4.46 0.72
C ASN A 19 -8.06 -4.92 0.62
N GLY A 20 -7.46 -4.85 -0.58
CA GLY A 20 -6.05 -5.16 -0.78
C GLY A 20 -5.10 -4.23 0.00
N LEU A 21 -5.41 -2.93 0.06
CA LEU A 21 -4.67 -1.98 0.89
C LEU A 21 -4.76 -2.31 2.38
N VAL A 22 -5.95 -2.62 2.89
CA VAL A 22 -6.14 -3.00 4.30
C VAL A 22 -5.31 -4.23 4.64
N GLN A 23 -5.32 -5.26 3.79
CA GLN A 23 -4.51 -6.46 3.98
C GLN A 23 -3.01 -6.17 3.92
N PHE A 24 -2.58 -5.28 3.04
CA PHE A 24 -1.18 -4.86 2.97
C PHE A 24 -0.73 -4.14 4.25
N LEU A 25 -1.54 -3.23 4.79
CA LEU A 25 -1.24 -2.52 6.04
C LEU A 25 -1.19 -3.49 7.22
N ASP A 26 -2.10 -4.45 7.27
CA ASP A 26 -2.11 -5.50 8.29
C ASP A 26 -0.85 -6.40 8.19
N TRP A 27 -0.44 -6.75 6.96
CA TRP A 27 0.82 -7.46 6.72
C TRP A 27 2.06 -6.64 7.11
N CYS A 28 2.02 -5.32 6.92
CA CYS A 28 3.12 -4.44 7.33
C CYS A 28 3.34 -4.53 8.85
N GLU A 29 2.27 -4.44 9.64
CA GLU A 29 2.34 -4.60 11.09
C GLU A 29 2.90 -5.98 11.48
N GLN A 30 2.41 -7.05 10.84
CA GLN A 30 2.88 -8.42 11.09
C GLN A 30 4.35 -8.64 10.72
N SER A 31 4.83 -7.96 9.67
CA SER A 31 6.20 -8.09 9.15
C SER A 31 7.20 -7.18 9.87
N GLY A 32 6.74 -6.35 10.80
CA GLY A 32 7.53 -5.34 11.50
C GLY A 32 7.82 -4.08 10.68
N LEU A 33 7.12 -3.90 9.55
CA LEU A 33 7.16 -2.68 8.76
C LEU A 33 6.25 -1.65 9.44
N LEU A 34 6.88 -0.64 10.06
CA LEU A 34 6.17 0.37 10.82
C LEU A 34 5.97 1.61 9.97
N LEU A 35 4.73 2.09 9.88
CA LEU A 35 4.39 3.39 9.29
C LEU A 35 4.12 4.39 10.42
N SER A 36 4.58 5.63 10.24
CA SER A 36 4.24 6.74 11.13
C SER A 36 2.75 7.05 11.04
N SER A 37 2.13 7.42 12.17
CA SER A 37 0.72 7.83 12.20
C SER A 37 0.41 9.10 11.40
N LYS A 38 1.46 9.85 11.02
CA LYS A 38 1.36 11.06 10.19
C LYS A 38 1.28 10.78 8.69
N VAL A 39 1.41 9.52 8.26
CA VAL A 39 1.34 9.16 6.85
C VAL A 39 0.30 8.06 6.63
N PHE A 40 -0.27 8.02 5.43
CA PHE A 40 -1.19 6.97 5.00
C PHE A 40 -1.01 6.66 3.52
N VAL A 41 -1.37 5.44 3.12
CA VAL A 41 -1.32 5.01 1.71
C VAL A 41 -2.68 5.29 1.08
N SER A 42 -2.69 5.98 -0.06
CA SER A 42 -3.91 6.32 -0.79
C SER A 42 -3.68 6.36 -2.29
N ARG A 43 -4.78 6.30 -3.05
CA ARG A 43 -4.83 6.64 -4.48
C ARG A 43 -5.34 8.05 -4.75
N GLU A 44 -5.98 8.65 -3.76
CA GLU A 44 -6.51 10.00 -3.87
C GLU A 44 -5.39 11.00 -3.58
N GLY A 45 -5.17 11.95 -4.48
CA GLY A 45 -4.12 12.98 -4.33
C GLY A 45 -2.73 12.54 -4.77
N THR A 46 -2.60 11.41 -5.46
CA THR A 46 -1.33 10.87 -5.96
C THR A 46 -1.24 10.99 -7.49
N VAL A 47 -0.02 11.14 -8.00
CA VAL A 47 0.22 11.35 -9.44
C VAL A 47 0.23 10.03 -10.22
N ALA A 48 0.42 8.90 -9.54
CA ALA A 48 0.49 7.58 -10.14
C ALA A 48 -0.07 6.51 -9.17
N ASP A 49 -1.30 6.08 -9.39
CA ASP A 49 -2.00 5.05 -8.60
C ASP A 49 -1.79 5.22 -7.09
N TYR A 50 -1.09 4.32 -6.42
CA TYR A 50 -0.85 4.39 -4.98
C TYR A 50 0.35 5.28 -4.65
N GLY A 51 0.18 6.08 -3.60
CA GLY A 51 1.25 6.87 -3.01
C GLY A 51 1.10 7.00 -1.50
N LEU A 52 2.17 7.48 -0.88
CA LEU A 52 2.20 7.80 0.54
C LEU A 52 1.88 9.29 0.70
N VAL A 53 0.84 9.60 1.46
CA VAL A 53 0.33 10.96 1.66
C VAL A 53 0.48 11.34 3.12
N ALA A 54 0.87 12.58 3.38
CA ALA A 54 0.94 13.13 4.73
C ALA A 54 -0.48 13.45 5.23
N LYS A 55 -0.83 12.92 6.39
CA LYS A 55 -2.05 13.26 7.13
C LYS A 55 -1.87 14.52 7.98
N ASP A 56 -0.65 14.77 8.43
CA ASP A 56 -0.25 15.86 9.32
C ASP A 56 1.07 16.49 8.85
N GLU A 57 1.45 17.61 9.44
CA GLU A 57 2.75 18.24 9.17
C GLU A 57 3.92 17.33 9.60
N ILE A 58 4.85 17.17 8.67
CA ILE A 58 6.04 16.34 8.80
C ILE A 58 7.25 17.26 8.87
N GLU A 59 8.05 17.13 9.93
CA GLU A 59 9.28 17.90 10.07
C GLU A 59 10.43 17.26 9.29
N GLU A 60 11.42 18.08 8.94
CA GLU A 60 12.63 17.58 8.27
C GLU A 60 13.38 16.60 9.18
N GLY A 61 13.70 15.42 8.65
CA GLY A 61 14.38 14.35 9.39
C GLY A 61 13.44 13.45 10.19
N GLU A 62 12.13 13.67 10.14
CA GLU A 62 11.16 12.79 10.78
C GLU A 62 11.06 11.42 10.09
N LEU A 63 11.00 10.35 10.88
CA LEU A 63 10.90 8.98 10.37
C LEU A 63 9.46 8.70 9.91
N LEU A 64 9.30 8.47 8.61
CA LEU A 64 7.98 8.18 8.01
C LEU A 64 7.60 6.70 8.06
N PHE A 65 8.57 5.83 7.79
CA PHE A 65 8.38 4.40 7.88
C PHE A 65 9.73 3.70 8.05
N SER A 66 9.70 2.47 8.58
CA SER A 66 10.86 1.60 8.73
C SER A 66 10.56 0.24 8.11
N VAL A 67 11.48 -0.27 7.30
CA VAL A 67 11.35 -1.57 6.65
C VAL A 67 12.42 -2.53 7.19
N PRO A 68 12.04 -3.59 7.92
CA PRO A 68 12.97 -4.65 8.30
C PRO A 68 13.58 -5.31 7.07
N ARG A 69 14.89 -5.59 7.09
CA ARG A 69 15.55 -6.31 5.99
C ARG A 69 14.95 -7.70 5.72
N SER A 70 14.36 -8.33 6.72
CA SER A 70 13.64 -9.60 6.59
C SER A 70 12.36 -9.50 5.76
N ALA A 71 11.71 -8.33 5.73
CA ALA A 71 10.49 -8.10 4.96
C ALA A 71 10.76 -7.77 3.49
N VAL A 72 12.01 -7.46 3.13
CA VAL A 72 12.40 -7.18 1.75
C VAL A 72 12.47 -8.48 0.97
N LEU A 73 11.73 -8.59 -0.13
CA LEU A 73 11.85 -9.73 -1.05
C LEU A 73 13.19 -9.65 -1.80
N SER A 74 14.06 -10.63 -1.56
CA SER A 74 15.37 -10.74 -2.19
C SER A 74 15.73 -12.21 -2.40
N GLN A 75 16.75 -12.46 -3.21
CA GLN A 75 17.33 -13.80 -3.37
C GLN A 75 17.79 -14.44 -2.05
N HIS A 76 18.01 -13.63 -1.00
CA HIS A 76 18.45 -14.08 0.31
C HIS A 76 17.30 -14.35 1.29
N THR A 77 16.15 -13.71 1.10
CA THR A 77 14.99 -13.78 2.01
C THR A 77 13.85 -14.64 1.47
N THR A 78 13.96 -15.08 0.22
CA THR A 78 13.01 -16.04 -0.37
C THR A 78 13.17 -17.46 0.21
N THR A 79 12.09 -18.23 0.19
CA THR A 79 12.06 -19.63 0.66
C THR A 79 12.95 -20.56 -0.16
N ILE A 80 13.25 -20.20 -1.41
CA ILE A 80 14.15 -20.95 -2.29
C ILE A 80 15.60 -20.44 -2.23
N SER A 81 15.95 -19.62 -1.22
CA SER A 81 17.28 -19.00 -1.13
C SER A 81 18.41 -20.04 -1.14
N ASP A 82 18.17 -21.24 -0.61
CA ASP A 82 19.13 -22.34 -0.64
C ASP A 82 19.38 -22.91 -2.05
N LEU A 83 18.38 -22.89 -2.93
CA LEU A 83 18.54 -23.30 -4.34
C LEU A 83 19.26 -22.24 -5.18
N LEU A 84 19.28 -20.99 -4.72
CA LEU A 84 19.94 -19.86 -5.37
C LEU A 84 21.41 -19.71 -4.94
N LYS A 85 21.85 -20.46 -3.92
CA LYS A 85 23.24 -20.54 -3.50
C LYS A 85 24.00 -21.43 -4.48
N LYS A 86 24.99 -20.86 -5.15
CA LYS A 86 25.88 -21.54 -6.10
C LYS A 86 26.96 -22.34 -5.38
#